data_AF-A0A9X3HHP8-F1
#
_entry.id   AF-A0A9X3HHP8-F1
#
_cell.length_a   1.000
_cell.length_b   1.000
_cell.length_c   1.000
_cell.angle_alpha   90.00
_cell.angle_beta   90.00
_cell.angle_gamma   90.00
#
_symmetry.space_group_name_H-M   'P 1'
#
loop_
_entity.id
_entity.type
_entity.pdbx_description
1 polymer ?
#
loop_
_entity_poly.entity_id
_entity_poly.type
_entity_poly.pdbx_seq_one_letter_code
_entity_poly.pdbx_strand_id
1 'polypeptide(L)'
;MRVLEKVFNLRKFDLNDDVLVRVSDYFDEKSKDYNGFTLDEEEIRPLCNFVAQIESVDLASSSYVCTYGYEITNSKGEKSIYADALWIDTMLPISKIEELIEENGVVEPSYISCVGHSDEYGNGKVWIIDHEENNPYIIEMIDRDKINQMIILYWD
;
A
#
# COMPACT_ATOMS: atom_id res chain seq x y z
N MET A 1 -3.55 -14.08 -17.72
CA MET A 1 -4.03 -14.03 -16.33
C MET A 1 -3.20 -12.98 -15.61
N ARG A 2 -3.83 -11.87 -15.26
CA ARG A 2 -3.16 -10.70 -14.66
C ARG A 2 -2.63 -11.06 -13.28
N VAL A 3 -1.62 -10.35 -12.77
CA VAL A 3 -0.95 -10.65 -11.49
C VAL A 3 -1.98 -10.76 -10.35
N LEU A 4 -2.87 -9.76 -10.22
CA LEU A 4 -3.94 -9.79 -9.20
C LEU A 4 -4.96 -10.92 -9.40
N GLU A 5 -5.31 -11.22 -10.64
CA GLU A 5 -6.22 -12.34 -10.95
C GLU A 5 -5.61 -13.68 -10.52
N LYS A 6 -4.30 -13.86 -10.72
CA LYS A 6 -3.55 -15.02 -10.22
C LYS A 6 -3.58 -15.06 -8.69
N VAL A 7 -3.32 -13.93 -8.01
CA VAL A 7 -3.34 -13.83 -6.55
C VAL A 7 -4.71 -14.24 -5.98
N PHE A 8 -5.80 -13.67 -6.50
CA PHE A 8 -7.15 -13.98 -6.03
C PHE A 8 -7.62 -15.41 -6.34
N ASN A 9 -7.00 -16.06 -7.33
CA ASN A 9 -7.23 -17.47 -7.59
C ASN A 9 -6.38 -18.38 -6.69
N LEU A 10 -5.26 -17.88 -6.15
CA LEU A 10 -4.38 -18.62 -5.23
C LEU A 10 -4.91 -18.62 -3.80
N ARG A 11 -5.54 -17.52 -3.37
CA ARG A 11 -6.00 -17.35 -1.99
C ARG A 11 -7.26 -16.50 -1.90
N LYS A 12 -8.16 -16.91 -1.01
CA LYS A 12 -9.25 -16.07 -0.50
C LYS A 12 -8.78 -15.34 0.77
N PHE A 13 -8.94 -14.03 0.80
CA PHE A 13 -8.62 -13.18 1.96
C PHE A 13 -9.85 -13.02 2.85
N ASP A 14 -9.63 -12.92 4.16
CA ASP A 14 -10.70 -12.53 5.09
C ASP A 14 -11.00 -11.03 4.96
N LEU A 15 -12.18 -10.59 5.40
CA LEU A 15 -12.53 -9.16 5.39
C LEU A 15 -11.65 -8.35 6.36
N ASN A 16 -11.12 -8.99 7.39
CA ASN A 16 -10.24 -8.36 8.38
C ASN A 16 -8.75 -8.45 8.01
N ASP A 17 -8.43 -9.09 6.88
CA ASP A 17 -7.04 -9.23 6.43
C ASP A 17 -6.59 -7.96 5.67
N ASP A 18 -5.44 -7.43 6.07
CA ASP A 18 -4.76 -6.36 5.35
C ASP A 18 -3.88 -6.96 4.25
N VAL A 19 -4.02 -6.47 3.00
CA VAL A 19 -3.21 -6.94 1.88
C VAL A 19 -2.38 -5.80 1.32
N LEU A 20 -1.07 -5.93 1.48
CA LEU A 20 -0.05 -4.98 1.12
C LEU A 20 0.52 -5.29 -0.27
N VAL A 21 0.58 -4.27 -1.12
CA VAL A 21 1.25 -4.31 -2.44
C VAL A 21 2.30 -3.22 -2.46
N ARG A 22 3.53 -3.49 -2.93
CA ARG A 22 4.55 -2.44 -3.00
C ARG A 22 4.06 -1.26 -3.84
N VAL A 23 4.37 -0.04 -3.41
CA VAL A 23 3.99 1.20 -4.12
C VAL A 23 4.46 1.18 -5.59
N SER A 24 5.69 0.72 -5.83
CA SER A 24 6.26 0.56 -7.18
C SER A 24 5.41 -0.32 -8.09
N ASP A 25 4.79 -1.35 -7.53
CA ASP A 25 4.07 -2.38 -8.26
C ASP A 25 2.60 -2.00 -8.44
N TYR A 26 2.05 -1.29 -7.44
CA TYR A 26 0.68 -0.81 -7.42
C TYR A 26 0.45 0.32 -8.44
N PHE A 27 1.38 1.28 -8.52
CA PHE A 27 1.28 2.42 -9.44
C PHE A 27 2.02 2.23 -10.78
N ASP A 28 2.52 1.02 -11.08
CA ASP A 28 3.11 0.72 -12.38
C ASP A 28 2.12 0.99 -13.53
N GLU A 29 2.62 1.47 -14.68
CA GLU A 29 1.79 1.81 -15.84
C GLU A 29 0.94 0.64 -16.34
N LYS A 30 1.38 -0.61 -16.12
CA LYS A 30 0.62 -1.80 -16.53
C LYS A 30 -0.48 -2.17 -15.55
N SER A 31 -0.39 -1.69 -14.31
CA SER A 31 -1.29 -2.00 -13.20
C SER A 31 -2.30 -0.88 -12.93
N LYS A 32 -1.96 0.37 -13.26
CA LYS A 32 -2.76 1.57 -12.92
C LYS A 32 -4.21 1.54 -13.41
N ASP A 33 -4.47 0.92 -14.57
CA ASP A 33 -5.82 0.80 -15.14
C ASP A 33 -6.75 -0.12 -14.31
N TYR A 34 -6.20 -0.85 -13.35
CA TYR A 34 -6.90 -1.88 -12.56
C TYR A 34 -6.85 -1.59 -11.05
N ASN A 35 -6.08 -0.59 -10.65
CA ASN A 35 -5.84 -0.23 -9.27
C ASN A 35 -6.45 1.16 -9.04
N GLY A 36 -7.48 1.23 -8.20
CA GLY A 36 -8.07 2.50 -7.79
C GLY A 36 -7.41 2.99 -6.51
N PHE A 37 -6.95 4.23 -6.50
CA PHE A 37 -6.52 4.89 -5.27
C PHE A 37 -7.43 6.09 -5.02
N THR A 38 -7.58 6.49 -3.76
CA THR A 38 -8.43 7.64 -3.40
C THR A 38 -7.92 8.96 -3.99
N LEU A 39 -6.60 9.12 -4.11
CA LEU A 39 -5.98 10.25 -4.78
C LEU A 39 -6.05 10.12 -6.31
N ASP A 40 -6.15 11.26 -6.99
CA ASP A 40 -6.24 11.31 -8.45
C ASP A 40 -4.87 11.26 -9.15
N GLU A 41 -4.85 11.07 -10.49
CA GLU A 41 -3.60 10.81 -11.23
C GLU A 41 -2.56 11.94 -11.08
N GLU A 42 -2.99 13.19 -10.86
CA GLU A 42 -2.09 14.34 -10.67
C GLU A 42 -1.40 14.30 -9.30
N GLU A 43 -2.08 13.74 -8.29
CA GLU A 43 -1.64 13.61 -6.90
C GLU A 43 -0.77 12.36 -6.66
N ILE A 44 -0.92 11.31 -7.47
CA ILE A 44 -0.10 10.09 -7.38
C ILE A 44 1.38 10.38 -7.62
N ARG A 45 1.71 11.29 -8.53
CA ARG A 45 3.12 11.57 -8.85
C ARG A 45 3.90 12.18 -7.66
N PRO A 46 3.39 13.22 -6.97
CA PRO A 46 3.94 13.65 -5.68
C PRO A 46 4.12 12.51 -4.67
N LEU A 47 3.11 11.64 -4.53
CA LEU A 47 3.16 10.50 -3.60
C LEU A 47 4.29 9.52 -3.95
N CYS A 48 4.49 9.19 -5.23
CA CYS A 48 5.59 8.34 -5.66
C CYS A 48 6.97 8.98 -5.42
N ASN A 49 7.10 10.30 -5.62
CA ASN A 49 8.35 11.01 -5.34
C ASN A 49 8.67 10.99 -3.84
N PHE A 50 7.66 11.20 -2.99
CA PHE A 50 7.77 11.10 -1.54
C PHE A 50 8.27 9.72 -1.10
N VAL A 51 7.69 8.64 -1.64
CA VAL A 51 8.15 7.27 -1.36
C VAL A 51 9.60 7.06 -1.79
N ALA A 52 9.96 7.51 -3.00
CA ALA A 52 11.34 7.43 -3.48
C ALA A 52 12.32 8.24 -2.60
N GLN A 53 11.88 9.37 -2.05
CA GLN A 53 12.71 10.16 -1.13
C GLN A 53 12.89 9.44 0.21
N ILE A 54 11.86 8.79 0.76
CA ILE A 54 12.01 7.94 1.95
C ILE A 54 13.05 6.85 1.69
N GLU A 55 12.93 6.12 0.57
CA GLU A 55 13.87 5.07 0.18
C GLU A 55 15.30 5.58 0.00
N SER A 56 15.47 6.84 -0.41
CA SER A 56 16.79 7.49 -0.52
C SER A 56 17.43 7.86 0.83
N VAL A 57 16.60 8.11 1.85
CA VAL A 57 17.05 8.51 3.20
C VAL A 57 17.23 7.27 4.09
N ASP A 58 16.31 6.32 3.99
CA ASP A 58 16.32 5.02 4.67
C ASP A 58 16.31 3.89 3.63
N LEU A 59 17.51 3.43 3.28
CA LEU A 59 17.72 2.37 2.27
C LEU A 59 17.11 1.02 2.65
N ALA A 60 16.78 0.81 3.93
CA ALA A 60 16.12 -0.40 4.40
C ALA A 60 14.59 -0.29 4.39
N SER A 61 14.05 0.89 4.03
CA SER A 61 12.62 1.12 4.05
C SER A 61 11.88 0.34 2.97
N SER A 62 10.58 0.16 3.18
CA SER A 62 9.68 -0.43 2.19
C SER A 62 8.31 0.20 2.34
N SER A 63 7.74 0.65 1.22
CA SER A 63 6.43 1.29 1.20
C SER A 63 5.42 0.42 0.48
N TYR A 64 4.25 0.26 1.09
CA TYR A 64 3.17 -0.57 0.60
C TYR A 64 1.87 0.23 0.54
N VAL A 65 1.07 -0.05 -0.49
CA VAL A 65 -0.34 0.31 -0.54
C VAL A 65 -1.12 -0.77 0.21
N CYS A 66 -1.90 -0.38 1.22
CA CYS A 66 -2.82 -1.29 1.91
C CYS A 66 -4.14 -1.33 1.14
N THR A 67 -4.44 -2.49 0.57
CA THR A 67 -5.53 -2.66 -0.39
C THR A 67 -6.71 -3.34 0.28
N TYR A 68 -7.91 -3.01 -0.19
CA TYR A 68 -9.14 -3.71 0.15
C TYR A 68 -10.07 -3.78 -1.05
N GLY A 69 -11.24 -4.41 -0.89
CA GLY A 69 -12.22 -4.51 -1.97
C GLY A 69 -11.79 -5.48 -3.08
N TYR A 70 -11.24 -6.64 -2.71
CA TYR A 70 -10.72 -7.70 -3.60
C TYR A 70 -11.72 -8.29 -4.61
N GLU A 71 -12.99 -7.87 -4.55
CA GLU A 71 -14.09 -8.30 -5.43
C GLU A 71 -14.66 -7.15 -6.26
N ILE A 72 -14.07 -5.95 -6.24
CA ILE A 72 -14.52 -4.82 -7.04
C ILE A 72 -14.27 -5.14 -8.51
N THR A 73 -15.23 -4.75 -9.36
CA THR A 73 -15.14 -4.89 -10.80
C THR A 73 -15.08 -3.48 -11.40
N ASN A 74 -14.05 -3.19 -12.20
CA ASN A 74 -13.90 -1.89 -12.86
C ASN A 74 -14.99 -1.67 -13.93
N SER A 75 -15.01 -0.48 -14.52
CA SER A 75 -15.96 -0.11 -15.59
C SER A 75 -15.89 -1.00 -16.84
N LYS A 76 -14.82 -1.80 -16.98
CA LYS A 76 -14.60 -2.75 -18.08
C LYS A 76 -15.02 -4.19 -17.73
N GLY A 77 -15.56 -4.44 -16.52
CA GLY A 77 -15.99 -5.77 -16.10
C GLY A 77 -14.85 -6.64 -15.54
N GLU A 78 -13.72 -6.05 -15.18
CA GLU A 78 -12.51 -6.77 -14.74
C GLU A 78 -12.24 -6.55 -13.25
N LYS A 79 -11.68 -7.54 -12.56
CA LYS A 79 -11.33 -7.40 -11.14
C LYS A 79 -10.34 -6.26 -10.93
N SER A 80 -10.65 -5.40 -9.96
CA SER A 80 -9.83 -4.27 -9.52
C SER A 80 -9.66 -4.31 -8.01
N ILE A 81 -8.63 -3.64 -7.53
CA ILE A 81 -8.42 -3.39 -6.10
C ILE A 81 -8.53 -1.90 -5.85
N TYR A 82 -9.02 -1.55 -4.66
CA TYR A 82 -9.07 -0.17 -4.20
C TYR A 82 -8.18 0.00 -2.97
N ALA A 83 -7.67 1.19 -2.77
CA ALA A 83 -6.90 1.54 -1.60
C ALA A 83 -6.97 3.03 -1.30
N ASP A 84 -6.75 3.36 -0.05
CA ASP A 84 -6.76 4.72 0.49
C ASP A 84 -5.71 4.89 1.59
N ALA A 85 -4.84 3.90 1.77
CA ALA A 85 -3.81 3.89 2.80
C ALA A 85 -2.45 3.42 2.27
N LEU A 86 -1.39 4.03 2.81
CA LEU A 86 -0.01 3.56 2.68
C LEU A 86 0.54 3.10 4.01
N TRP A 87 1.26 1.99 4.00
CA TRP A 87 2.04 1.49 5.14
C TRP A 87 3.52 1.57 4.79
N ILE A 88 4.30 2.20 5.65
CA ILE A 88 5.72 2.48 5.44
C ILE A 88 6.51 1.80 6.55
N ASP A 89 7.28 0.79 6.17
CA ASP A 89 8.31 0.18 7.00
C ASP A 89 9.55 1.06 6.95
N THR A 90 9.83 1.81 8.01
CA THR A 90 10.99 2.72 8.05
C THR A 90 11.41 2.99 9.49
N MET A 91 12.68 3.34 9.67
CA MET A 91 13.22 3.86 10.93
C MET A 91 13.02 5.37 11.10
N LEU A 92 12.49 6.06 10.09
CA LEU A 92 12.22 7.49 10.17
C LEU A 92 11.07 7.78 11.15
N PRO A 93 11.19 8.82 12.00
CA PRO A 93 10.10 9.23 12.87
C PRO A 93 8.98 9.88 12.04
N ILE A 94 7.74 9.83 12.56
CA ILE A 94 6.57 10.47 11.93
C ILE A 94 6.83 11.94 11.58
N SER A 95 7.51 12.70 12.44
CA SER A 95 7.85 14.10 12.16
C SER A 95 8.69 14.29 10.89
N LYS A 96 9.54 13.31 10.55
CA LYS A 96 10.30 13.34 9.30
C LYS A 96 9.42 12.95 8.11
N ILE A 97 8.47 12.05 8.32
CA ILE A 97 7.47 11.70 7.29
C ILE A 97 6.60 12.92 6.95
N GLU A 98 6.13 13.66 7.95
CA GLU A 98 5.36 14.90 7.77
C GLU A 98 6.17 15.95 6.99
N GLU A 99 7.44 16.16 7.33
CA GLU A 99 8.33 17.05 6.59
C GLU A 99 8.48 16.63 5.11
N LEU A 100 8.64 15.33 4.86
CA LEU A 100 8.77 14.81 3.49
C LEU A 100 7.47 14.93 2.68
N ILE A 101 6.30 14.80 3.33
CA ILE A 101 4.99 15.02 2.71
C ILE A 101 4.89 16.47 2.22
N GLU A 102 5.24 17.44 3.08
CA GLU A 102 5.23 18.86 2.74
C GLU A 102 6.22 19.19 1.61
N GLU A 103 7.46 18.68 1.70
CA GLU A 103 8.51 18.93 0.70
C GLU A 103 8.14 18.43 -0.71
N ASN A 104 7.41 17.30 -0.79
CA ASN A 104 7.02 16.69 -2.06
C ASN A 104 5.68 17.20 -2.59
N GLY A 105 4.94 18.00 -1.81
CA GLY A 105 3.60 18.46 -2.18
C GLY A 105 2.59 17.30 -2.26
N VAL A 106 2.73 16.30 -1.39
CA VAL A 106 1.75 15.22 -1.27
C VAL A 106 0.48 15.79 -0.63
N VAL A 107 -0.69 15.36 -1.09
CA VAL A 107 -1.96 15.69 -0.43
C VAL A 107 -1.89 15.24 1.02
N GLU A 108 -2.22 16.14 1.93
CA GLU A 108 -2.16 15.88 3.37
C GLU A 108 -3.03 14.66 3.73
N PRO A 109 -2.46 13.59 4.33
CA PRO A 109 -3.25 12.48 4.83
C PRO A 109 -4.23 12.95 5.90
N SER A 110 -5.42 12.36 5.90
CA SER A 110 -6.40 12.55 6.98
C SER A 110 -5.88 12.02 8.32
N TYR A 111 -4.99 11.03 8.28
CA TYR A 111 -4.43 10.40 9.47
C TYR A 111 -3.00 9.89 9.22
N ILE A 112 -2.12 10.13 10.19
CA ILE A 112 -0.73 9.63 10.23
C ILE A 112 -0.46 9.04 11.62
N SER A 113 -0.01 7.78 11.68
CA SER A 113 0.29 7.11 12.96
C SER A 113 1.16 5.88 12.76
N CYS A 114 1.51 5.20 13.85
CA CYS A 114 1.96 3.81 13.76
C CYS A 114 0.76 2.89 13.54
N VAL A 115 0.91 1.85 12.71
CA VAL A 115 -0.14 0.88 12.38
C VAL A 115 -0.73 0.24 13.64
N GLY A 116 0.11 -0.08 14.64
CA GLY A 116 -0.36 -0.71 15.89
C GLY A 116 -1.26 0.17 16.76
N HIS A 117 -1.37 1.46 16.45
CA HIS A 117 -2.27 2.42 17.12
C HIS A 117 -3.40 2.90 16.20
N SER A 118 -3.52 2.32 15.00
CA SER A 118 -4.50 2.72 13.99
C SER A 118 -5.81 1.96 14.14
N ASP A 119 -6.92 2.67 14.00
CA ASP A 119 -8.25 2.05 13.87
C ASP A 119 -8.44 1.43 12.47
N GLU A 120 -7.63 1.83 11.48
CA GLU A 120 -7.62 1.28 10.11
C GLU A 120 -6.86 -0.05 10.00
N TYR A 121 -6.27 -0.54 11.09
CA TYR A 121 -5.67 -1.86 11.11
C TYR A 121 -6.76 -2.92 11.31
N GLY A 122 -6.97 -3.77 10.30
CA GLY A 122 -8.05 -4.76 10.27
C GLY A 122 -8.02 -5.83 11.38
N ASN A 123 -6.94 -5.88 12.18
CA ASN A 123 -6.69 -6.85 13.26
C ASN A 123 -6.63 -8.33 12.80
N GLY A 124 -6.73 -8.61 11.51
CA GLY A 124 -6.56 -9.93 10.91
C GLY A 124 -5.10 -10.26 10.60
N LYS A 125 -4.91 -11.02 9.52
CA LYS A 125 -3.56 -11.32 9.02
C LYS A 125 -3.13 -10.23 8.05
N VAL A 126 -1.83 -9.93 8.08
CA VAL A 126 -1.22 -9.03 7.11
C VAL A 126 -0.55 -9.88 6.04
N TRP A 127 -0.91 -9.64 4.79
CA TRP A 127 -0.39 -10.35 3.62
C TRP A 127 0.38 -9.39 2.74
N ILE A 128 1.53 -9.81 2.24
CA ILE A 128 2.26 -9.09 1.21
C ILE A 128 2.08 -9.83 -0.11
N ILE A 129 1.57 -9.14 -1.11
CA ILE A 129 1.61 -9.58 -2.50
C ILE A 129 2.92 -9.11 -3.09
N ASP A 130 3.68 -10.07 -3.59
CA ASP A 130 4.94 -9.83 -4.29
C ASP A 130 4.97 -10.72 -5.54
N HIS A 131 5.90 -10.47 -6.44
CA HIS A 131 6.03 -11.22 -7.68
C HIS A 131 7.47 -11.30 -8.17
N GLU A 132 7.84 -12.49 -8.63
CA GLU A 132 9.02 -12.68 -9.46
C GLU A 132 8.55 -12.74 -10.93
N GLU A 133 8.96 -11.74 -11.72
CA GLU A 133 8.55 -11.56 -13.11
C GLU A 133 7.02 -11.52 -13.29
N ASN A 134 6.41 -12.64 -13.70
CA ASN A 134 4.97 -12.79 -13.93
C ASN A 134 4.30 -13.78 -12.97
N ASN A 135 5.01 -14.21 -11.92
CA ASN A 135 4.56 -15.20 -10.96
C ASN A 135 4.36 -14.53 -9.60
N PRO A 136 3.13 -14.10 -9.28
CA PRO A 136 2.85 -13.60 -7.95
C PRO A 136 2.91 -14.71 -6.91
N TYR A 137 3.34 -14.32 -5.72
CA TYR A 137 3.27 -15.11 -4.51
C TYR A 137 2.78 -14.24 -3.36
N ILE A 138 2.33 -14.90 -2.30
CA ILE A 138 1.71 -14.24 -1.15
C ILE A 138 2.49 -14.68 0.09
N ILE A 139 2.94 -13.70 0.88
CA ILE A 139 3.68 -13.92 2.13
C ILE A 139 2.81 -13.45 3.29
N GLU A 140 2.69 -14.26 4.34
CA GLU A 140 2.11 -13.81 5.61
C GLU A 140 3.17 -13.04 6.39
N MET A 141 2.89 -11.80 6.76
CA MET A 141 3.73 -11.04 7.68
C MET A 141 3.33 -11.38 9.11
N ILE A 142 4.16 -12.18 9.78
CA ILE A 142 3.88 -12.70 11.12
C ILE A 142 4.53 -11.89 12.25
N ASP A 143 5.48 -11.01 11.91
CA ASP A 143 6.18 -10.16 12.87
C ASP A 143 5.29 -8.99 13.28
N ARG A 144 4.54 -9.17 14.37
CA ARG A 144 3.61 -8.17 14.89
C ARG A 144 4.31 -6.94 15.43
N ASP A 145 5.52 -7.06 15.98
CA ASP A 145 6.25 -5.90 16.47
C ASP A 145 6.67 -5.01 15.29
N LYS A 146 7.12 -5.63 14.19
CA LYS A 146 7.40 -4.92 12.95
C LYS A 146 6.16 -4.26 12.37
N ILE A 147 5.03 -4.99 12.27
CA ILE A 147 3.76 -4.42 11.79
C ILE A 147 3.38 -3.21 12.63
N ASN A 148 3.41 -3.32 13.95
CA ASN A 148 2.98 -2.27 14.85
C ASN A 148 3.84 -1.00 14.76
N GLN A 149 5.09 -1.11 14.30
CA GLN A 149 6.03 0.00 14.16
C GLN A 149 5.97 0.68 12.78
N MET A 150 5.38 0.03 11.77
CA MET A 150 5.17 0.66 10.46
C MET A 150 4.31 1.93 10.62
N ILE A 151 4.56 2.92 9.76
CA ILE A 151 3.78 4.15 9.71
C ILE A 151 2.63 3.96 8.72
N ILE A 152 1.41 4.31 9.12
CA ILE A 152 0.25 4.38 8.24
C ILE A 152 -0.03 5.83 7.87
N LEU A 153 -0.30 6.06 6.57
CA LEU A 153 -0.89 7.27 6.02
C LEU A 153 -2.26 6.89 5.45
N TYR A 154 -3.32 7.60 5.80
CA TYR A 154 -4.68 7.32 5.35
C TYR A 154 -5.36 8.58 4.79
N TRP A 155 -6.17 8.42 3.74
CA TRP A 155 -6.91 9.49 3.06
C TRP A 155 -8.38 9.09 2.92
N ASP A 156 -9.32 9.95 3.33
CA ASP A 156 -10.78 9.76 3.17
C ASP A 156 -11.33 10.51 1.93
#